data_AF-B4D7H8-F1
#
_entry.id   AF-B4D7H8-F1
#
_cell.length_a   1.000
_cell.length_b   1.000
_cell.length_c   1.000
_cell.angle_alpha   90.00
_cell.angle_beta   90.00
_cell.angle_gamma   90.00
#
_symmetry.space_group_name_H-M   'P 1'
#
loop_
_entity.id
_entity.type
_entity.pdbx_description
1 polymer ?
#
loop_
_entity_poly.entity_id
_entity_poly.type
_entity_poly.pdbx_seq_one_letter_code
_entity_poly.pdbx_strand_id
1 'polypeptide(L)'
;MKFPLFSLLLVSLSASALVAAEPATPKPALKVYSDPDHTDADFQFQGEYASADARLGGQVRALGNGQFRTEFFVGGLPGAGWDGKTIIQKAPSTDTTTPADSQLEGGKVVIDQVYKGTCDGQTITGQTDTGAKFELKRVLRKSPTLGAAAPSGAIVLFDGTNLDEWEPGARMTENKWITSEGKGATTKRKFEDFTLHVEFMISYMPETQSIYQRPNSGVYLQQRYEIQVLDSFGIIEGVHDCGVLYAQVTPTVNMCFPTLTWQTYDIDFTAARWDAAGNKTKNGRCTVKFNGVTTLDDVEILHSTPGGIKESPEPAGIYLQAHGHPVFFKNVWLVEKK
;
A
#
# COMPACT_ATOMS: atom_id res chain seq x y z
N MET A 1 -69.62 -31.55 49.34
CA MET A 1 -69.54 -30.33 48.52
C MET A 1 -68.17 -29.70 48.72
N LYS A 2 -67.30 -29.80 47.72
CA LYS A 2 -65.94 -29.24 47.73
C LYS A 2 -65.91 -28.04 46.76
N PHE A 3 -65.52 -26.86 47.24
CA PHE A 3 -65.20 -25.70 46.41
C PHE A 3 -63.77 -25.83 45.87
N PRO A 4 -63.46 -25.42 44.62
CA PRO A 4 -62.08 -25.39 44.13
C PRO A 4 -61.39 -24.09 44.54
N LEU A 5 -60.15 -24.21 45.03
CA LEU A 5 -59.22 -23.10 45.24
C LEU A 5 -58.64 -22.65 43.88
N PHE A 6 -58.84 -21.39 43.52
CA PHE A 6 -58.13 -20.73 42.41
C PHE A 6 -56.75 -20.28 42.90
N SER A 7 -55.68 -20.82 42.31
CA SER A 7 -54.32 -20.31 42.48
C SER A 7 -54.09 -19.15 41.51
N LEU A 8 -53.84 -17.95 42.05
CA LEU A 8 -53.48 -16.76 41.28
C LEU A 8 -51.96 -16.79 41.03
N LEU A 9 -51.56 -17.03 39.78
CA LEU A 9 -50.16 -16.97 39.34
C LEU A 9 -49.81 -15.49 39.07
N LEU A 10 -48.99 -14.86 39.92
CA LEU A 10 -48.40 -13.55 39.64
C LEU A 10 -47.28 -13.71 38.60
N VAL A 11 -47.49 -13.21 37.38
CA VAL A 11 -46.43 -13.03 36.38
C VAL A 11 -45.84 -11.64 36.59
N SER A 12 -44.61 -11.54 37.10
CA SER A 12 -43.87 -10.29 37.14
C SER A 12 -43.27 -10.00 35.76
N LEU A 13 -43.85 -9.04 35.03
CA LEU A 13 -43.24 -8.46 33.83
C LEU A 13 -42.05 -7.58 34.25
N SER A 14 -40.83 -8.04 34.02
CA SER A 14 -39.63 -7.19 34.05
C SER A 14 -39.54 -6.40 32.74
N ALA A 15 -39.91 -5.12 32.79
CA ALA A 15 -39.68 -4.19 31.69
C ALA A 15 -38.18 -3.92 31.55
N SER A 16 -37.55 -4.53 30.54
CA SER A 16 -36.20 -4.15 30.13
C SER A 16 -36.29 -2.83 29.35
N ALA A 17 -35.83 -1.74 29.94
CA ALA A 17 -35.68 -0.48 29.23
C ALA A 17 -34.57 -0.65 28.18
N LEU A 18 -34.95 -0.74 26.91
CA LEU A 18 -34.02 -0.51 25.81
C LEU A 18 -33.58 0.95 25.88
N VAL A 19 -32.39 1.20 26.43
CA VAL A 19 -31.71 2.48 26.24
C VAL A 19 -31.32 2.54 24.77
N ALA A 20 -31.97 3.41 24.01
CA ALA A 20 -31.55 3.72 22.65
C ALA A 20 -30.10 4.23 22.72
N ALA A 21 -29.19 3.54 22.03
CA ALA A 21 -27.82 4.02 21.87
C ALA A 21 -27.86 5.41 21.23
N GLU A 22 -27.14 6.37 21.82
CA GLU A 22 -27.00 7.69 21.21
C GLU A 22 -26.47 7.55 19.78
N PRO A 23 -27.01 8.30 18.80
CA PRO A 23 -26.50 8.27 17.45
C PRO A 23 -25.03 8.67 17.48
N ALA A 24 -24.16 7.78 17.01
CA ALA A 24 -22.72 8.03 16.94
C ALA A 24 -22.49 9.35 16.19
N THR A 25 -21.74 10.26 16.80
CA THR A 25 -21.28 11.47 16.14
C THR A 25 -20.59 11.08 14.83
N PRO A 26 -20.90 11.73 13.70
CA PRO A 26 -20.23 11.45 12.43
C PRO A 26 -18.73 11.63 12.64
N LYS A 27 -17.94 10.59 12.31
CA LYS A 27 -16.48 10.72 12.32
C LYS A 27 -16.11 11.85 11.35
N PRO A 28 -15.18 12.75 11.73
CA PRO A 28 -14.66 13.76 10.82
C PRO A 28 -14.21 13.11 9.50
N ALA A 29 -14.47 13.78 8.38
CA ALA A 29 -13.99 13.31 7.09
C ALA A 29 -12.45 13.27 7.12
N LEU A 30 -11.88 12.11 6.76
CA LEU A 30 -10.43 11.93 6.68
C LEU A 30 -9.86 12.87 5.61
N LYS A 31 -8.79 13.59 5.95
CA LYS A 31 -8.09 14.44 5.00
C LYS A 31 -7.28 13.58 4.03
N VAL A 32 -7.36 13.95 2.76
CA VAL A 32 -6.64 13.30 1.66
C VAL A 32 -5.74 14.35 1.03
N TYR A 33 -4.46 14.07 0.97
CA TYR A 33 -3.49 14.92 0.27
C TYR A 33 -3.00 14.18 -0.98
N SER A 34 -2.99 14.87 -2.11
CA SER A 34 -2.55 14.36 -3.42
C SER A 34 -1.45 15.20 -4.05
N ASP A 35 -1.02 16.26 -3.36
CA ASP A 35 -0.04 17.23 -3.80
C ASP A 35 0.96 17.48 -2.66
N PRO A 36 2.26 17.19 -2.86
CA PRO A 36 3.29 17.38 -1.82
C PRO A 36 3.47 18.86 -1.41
N ASP A 37 3.04 19.82 -2.23
CA ASP A 37 3.13 21.25 -1.90
C ASP A 37 1.97 21.72 -1.01
N HIS A 38 0.93 20.89 -0.84
CA HIS A 38 -0.29 21.20 -0.11
C HIS A 38 -0.65 20.10 0.90
N THR A 39 0.26 19.83 1.83
CA THR A 39 0.10 18.83 2.90
C THR A 39 -0.05 19.47 4.28
N ASP A 40 -0.19 18.64 5.33
CA ASP A 40 -0.01 19.12 6.71
C ASP A 40 1.45 19.40 7.08
N ALA A 41 1.64 19.91 8.30
CA ALA A 41 2.95 20.25 8.84
C ALA A 41 3.81 19.01 9.18
N ASP A 42 3.22 17.82 9.29
CA ASP A 42 3.94 16.60 9.65
C ASP A 42 4.67 15.99 8.44
N PHE A 43 4.11 16.16 7.24
CA PHE A 43 4.64 15.59 6.00
C PHE A 43 6.11 15.96 5.75
N GLN A 44 6.54 17.16 6.15
CA GLN A 44 7.93 17.60 5.96
C GLN A 44 8.95 16.72 6.68
N PHE A 45 8.56 15.97 7.73
CA PHE A 45 9.43 15.04 8.44
C PHE A 45 9.35 13.62 7.88
N GLN A 46 8.26 13.28 7.18
CA GLN A 46 8.07 11.97 6.60
C GLN A 46 9.09 11.70 5.48
N GLY A 47 9.78 10.57 5.56
CA GLY A 47 10.71 10.18 4.51
C GLY A 47 11.81 9.24 4.97
N GLU A 48 12.76 9.07 4.07
CA GLU A 48 13.92 8.21 4.26
C GLU A 48 15.17 9.02 4.57
N TYR A 49 16.02 8.46 5.42
CA TYR A 49 17.26 9.06 5.88
C TYR A 49 18.35 7.99 5.88
N ALA A 50 19.58 8.33 5.50
CA ALA A 50 20.68 7.38 5.47
C ALA A 50 21.99 8.00 5.95
N SER A 51 22.84 7.17 6.55
CA SER A 51 24.20 7.57 6.91
C SER A 51 25.06 7.76 5.66
N ALA A 52 26.10 8.58 5.76
CA ALA A 52 26.99 8.86 4.63
C ALA A 52 27.71 7.61 4.07
N ASP A 53 27.95 6.62 4.92
CA ASP A 53 28.54 5.32 4.55
C ASP A 53 27.49 4.27 4.16
N ALA A 54 26.21 4.66 4.11
CA ALA A 54 25.04 3.83 3.84
C ALA A 54 24.87 2.61 4.77
N ARG A 55 25.52 2.57 5.95
CA ARG A 55 25.42 1.44 6.89
C ARG A 55 24.25 1.53 7.86
N LEU A 56 23.55 2.65 7.91
CA LEU A 56 22.35 2.84 8.71
C LEU A 56 21.31 3.59 7.88
N GLY A 57 20.14 3.00 7.72
CA GLY A 57 18.94 3.65 7.18
C GLY A 57 17.98 4.03 8.29
N GLY A 58 17.14 5.03 8.05
CA GLY A 58 16.04 5.44 8.91
C GLY A 58 14.82 5.81 8.07
N GLN A 59 13.64 5.36 8.48
CA GLN A 59 12.37 5.80 7.91
C GLN A 59 11.56 6.49 9.00
N VAL A 60 11.09 7.71 8.73
CA VAL A 60 10.18 8.46 9.60
C VAL A 60 8.83 8.50 8.92
N ARG A 61 7.80 7.95 9.55
CA ARG A 61 6.42 7.92 9.05
C ARG A 61 5.56 8.86 9.89
N ALA A 62 4.80 9.73 9.24
CA ALA A 62 3.84 10.60 9.93
C ALA A 62 2.55 9.81 10.25
N LEU A 63 2.05 10.00 11.47
CA LEU A 63 0.77 9.45 11.95
C LEU A 63 -0.29 10.53 12.17
N GLY A 64 0.06 11.78 11.88
CA GLY A 64 -0.79 12.95 12.03
C GLY A 64 -0.77 13.49 13.46
N ASN A 65 -1.18 14.75 13.58
CA ASN A 65 -1.26 15.44 14.87
C ASN A 65 0.07 15.45 15.64
N GLY A 66 1.20 15.60 14.92
CA GLY A 66 2.54 15.65 15.51
C GLY A 66 3.05 14.31 16.02
N GLN A 67 2.40 13.19 15.65
CA GLN A 67 2.84 11.85 16.01
C GLN A 67 3.54 11.16 14.85
N PHE A 68 4.59 10.41 15.16
CA PHE A 68 5.44 9.76 14.19
C PHE A 68 5.83 8.37 14.64
N ARG A 69 6.28 7.58 13.67
CA ARG A 69 7.04 6.37 13.92
C ARG A 69 8.35 6.41 13.19
N THR A 70 9.38 5.87 13.85
CA THR A 70 10.73 5.82 13.31
C THR A 70 11.27 4.40 13.38
N GLU A 71 11.72 3.90 12.24
CA GLU A 71 12.39 2.61 12.12
C GLU A 71 13.82 2.83 11.64
N PHE A 72 14.79 2.11 12.20
CA PHE A 72 16.17 2.12 11.71
C PHE A 72 16.58 0.76 11.16
N PHE A 73 17.35 0.77 10.08
CA PHE A 73 17.70 -0.41 9.30
C PHE A 73 19.22 -0.58 9.26
N VAL A 74 19.72 -1.70 9.79
CA VAL A 74 21.16 -1.97 9.80
C VAL A 74 21.63 -2.42 8.41
N GLY A 75 22.71 -1.83 7.94
CA GLY A 75 23.25 -2.06 6.59
C GLY A 75 22.78 -1.04 5.56
N GLY A 76 21.73 -0.25 5.83
CA GLY A 76 21.19 0.75 4.90
C GLY A 76 19.66 0.72 4.84
N LEU A 77 19.06 1.45 3.90
CA LEU A 77 17.59 1.45 3.69
C LEU A 77 17.12 0.16 2.99
N PRO A 78 15.83 -0.21 3.08
CA PRO A 78 15.27 -1.34 2.32
C PRO A 78 15.57 -1.22 0.82
N GLY A 79 16.18 -2.26 0.22
CA GLY A 79 16.65 -2.27 -1.17
C GLY A 79 17.87 -1.38 -1.47
N ALA A 80 18.48 -0.78 -0.45
CA ALA A 80 19.67 0.07 -0.56
C ALA A 80 20.59 -0.15 0.65
N GLY A 81 21.12 -1.36 0.76
CA GLY A 81 22.14 -1.75 1.74
C GLY A 81 21.63 -2.55 2.94
N TRP A 82 20.33 -2.41 3.30
CA TRP A 82 19.76 -3.14 4.44
C TRP A 82 20.10 -4.64 4.42
N ASP A 83 20.46 -5.20 5.57
CA ASP A 83 20.88 -6.59 5.71
C ASP A 83 19.76 -7.63 5.56
N GLY A 84 18.52 -7.17 5.34
CA GLY A 84 17.33 -8.00 5.11
C GLY A 84 16.71 -8.59 6.38
N LYS A 85 17.17 -8.21 7.57
CA LYS A 85 16.68 -8.83 8.82
C LYS A 85 16.68 -7.91 10.05
N THR A 86 17.60 -6.96 10.14
CA THR A 86 17.82 -6.21 11.37
C THR A 86 17.14 -4.84 11.26
N ILE A 87 15.99 -4.73 11.94
CA ILE A 87 15.25 -3.48 12.13
C ILE A 87 15.32 -3.12 13.61
N ILE A 88 15.84 -1.93 13.91
CA ILE A 88 15.93 -1.39 15.26
C ILE A 88 14.66 -0.58 15.53
N GLN A 89 13.83 -1.14 16.41
CA GLN A 89 12.56 -0.57 16.83
C GLN A 89 12.14 -1.15 18.18
N LYS A 90 11.34 -0.39 18.94
CA LYS A 90 10.78 -0.81 20.23
C LYS A 90 9.59 -1.73 20.06
N ALA A 91 8.76 -1.47 19.05
CA ALA A 91 7.58 -2.26 18.72
C ALA A 91 7.46 -2.37 17.20
N PRO A 92 7.36 -3.59 16.65
CA PRO A 92 7.08 -3.83 15.25
C PRO A 92 5.88 -3.04 14.73
N SER A 93 6.05 -2.34 13.61
CA SER A 93 4.95 -1.73 12.86
C SER A 93 4.18 -2.79 12.10
N THR A 94 3.02 -3.21 12.60
CA THR A 94 2.21 -4.22 11.92
C THR A 94 0.84 -3.72 11.48
N ASP A 95 0.28 -2.67 12.12
CA ASP A 95 -0.97 -2.00 11.73
C ASP A 95 -1.29 -0.79 12.65
N THR A 96 -2.55 -0.33 12.60
CA THR A 96 -3.22 0.66 13.47
C THR A 96 -2.93 0.58 14.96
N THR A 97 -2.57 -0.59 15.47
CA THR A 97 -2.49 -0.83 16.91
C THR A 97 -1.14 -0.45 17.49
N THR A 98 -0.12 -0.27 16.64
CA THR A 98 1.19 0.12 17.11
C THR A 98 1.22 1.62 17.44
N PRO A 99 1.47 2.00 18.72
CA PRO A 99 1.49 3.41 19.11
C PRO A 99 2.60 4.20 18.42
N ALA A 100 2.44 5.53 18.41
CA ALA A 100 3.53 6.43 18.07
C ALA A 100 4.73 6.21 19.00
N ASP A 101 5.92 6.44 18.46
CA ASP A 101 7.17 6.35 19.20
C ASP A 101 8.06 7.57 19.11
N SER A 102 7.58 8.55 18.36
CA SER A 102 8.26 9.78 18.07
C SER A 102 7.19 10.88 18.02
N GLN A 103 7.52 12.08 18.49
CA GLN A 103 6.55 13.19 18.56
C GLN A 103 7.18 14.54 18.26
N LEU A 104 6.39 15.45 17.72
CA LEU A 104 6.84 16.81 17.41
C LEU A 104 6.99 17.64 18.69
N GLU A 105 8.21 18.08 18.98
CA GLU A 105 8.53 19.01 20.06
C GLU A 105 9.51 20.07 19.58
N GLY A 106 9.21 21.34 19.84
CA GLY A 106 10.13 22.44 19.50
C GLY A 106 10.50 22.50 18.00
N GLY A 107 9.60 22.07 17.11
CA GLY A 107 9.82 22.07 15.66
C GLY A 107 10.65 20.90 15.13
N LYS A 108 10.92 19.87 15.95
CA LYS A 108 11.61 18.64 15.55
C LYS A 108 10.84 17.42 16.01
N VAL A 109 10.95 16.33 15.27
CA VAL A 109 10.47 15.03 15.74
C VAL A 109 11.49 14.48 16.74
N VAL A 110 11.09 14.39 18.00
CA VAL A 110 11.86 13.74 19.07
C VAL A 110 11.60 12.24 19.01
N ILE A 111 12.66 11.46 18.83
CA ILE A 111 12.62 10.01 18.65
C ILE A 111 12.98 9.35 19.98
N ASP A 112 12.03 8.63 20.59
CA ASP A 112 12.24 7.84 21.81
C ASP A 112 12.07 6.34 21.51
N GLN A 113 12.96 5.84 20.65
CA GLN A 113 13.06 4.44 20.26
C GLN A 113 14.23 3.74 20.97
N VAL A 114 14.56 2.52 20.52
CA VAL A 114 15.83 1.86 20.90
C VAL A 114 17.01 2.77 20.60
N TYR A 115 16.98 3.45 19.45
CA TYR A 115 17.86 4.57 19.13
C TYR A 115 17.12 5.88 19.42
N LYS A 116 17.82 6.85 19.99
CA LYS A 116 17.24 8.14 20.41
C LYS A 116 17.82 9.27 19.59
N GLY A 117 17.02 10.28 19.27
CA GLY A 117 17.50 11.39 18.47
C GLY A 117 16.44 12.43 18.15
N THR A 118 16.77 13.31 17.22
CA THR A 118 15.83 14.28 16.67
C THR A 118 15.90 14.30 15.15
N CYS A 119 14.75 14.46 14.50
CA CYS A 119 14.63 14.70 13.06
C CYS A 119 14.10 16.11 12.81
N ASP A 120 14.81 16.89 11.99
CA ASP A 120 14.40 18.23 11.57
C ASP A 120 13.82 18.29 10.15
N GLY A 121 13.54 17.12 9.55
CA GLY A 121 13.04 16.99 8.19
C GLY A 121 14.15 16.98 7.13
N GLN A 122 15.42 17.19 7.53
CA GLN A 122 16.59 17.06 6.67
C GLN A 122 17.63 16.10 7.22
N THR A 123 17.76 16.03 8.54
CA THR A 123 18.75 15.22 9.24
C THR A 123 18.12 14.55 10.45
N ILE A 124 18.48 13.29 10.67
CA ILE A 124 18.31 12.61 11.97
C ILE A 124 19.66 12.59 12.66
N THR A 125 19.75 13.19 13.85
CA THR A 125 20.93 13.10 14.71
C THR A 125 20.56 12.43 16.02
N GLY A 126 21.42 11.54 16.51
CA GLY A 126 21.07 10.72 17.65
C GLY A 126 22.20 9.84 18.16
N GLN A 127 21.81 8.91 19.01
CA GLN A 127 22.70 7.89 19.57
C GLN A 127 22.02 6.53 19.63
N THR A 128 22.83 5.48 19.47
CA THR A 128 22.42 4.09 19.67
C THR A 128 22.14 3.79 21.14
N ASP A 129 21.62 2.61 21.42
CA ASP A 129 21.49 2.04 22.77
C ASP A 129 22.84 1.92 23.52
N THR A 130 23.94 1.78 22.78
CA THR A 130 25.32 1.79 23.31
C THR A 130 25.92 3.20 23.47
N GLY A 131 25.18 4.26 23.11
CA GLY A 131 25.65 5.65 23.17
C GLY A 131 26.52 6.08 21.98
N ALA A 132 26.69 5.25 20.96
CA ALA A 132 27.41 5.65 19.74
C ALA A 132 26.57 6.67 18.96
N LYS A 133 27.18 7.81 18.60
CA LYS A 133 26.49 8.87 17.86
C LYS A 133 26.32 8.50 16.39
N PHE A 134 25.21 8.92 15.80
CA PHE A 134 24.97 8.80 14.36
C PHE A 134 24.35 10.08 13.78
N GLU A 135 24.50 10.22 12.47
CA GLU A 135 23.84 11.23 11.65
C GLU A 135 23.33 10.55 10.38
N LEU A 136 22.05 10.77 10.06
CA LEU A 136 21.41 10.33 8.82
C LEU A 136 20.90 11.57 8.08
N LYS A 137 21.18 11.66 6.78
CA LYS A 137 20.67 12.73 5.93
C LYS A 137 19.49 12.24 5.12
N ARG A 138 18.53 13.12 4.85
CA ARG A 138 17.36 12.80 4.03
C ARG A 138 17.79 12.32 2.66
N VAL A 139 17.15 11.25 2.19
CA VAL A 139 17.35 10.68 0.87
C VAL A 139 16.02 10.72 0.12
N LEU A 140 16.06 11.21 -1.12
CA LEU A 140 14.93 11.18 -2.03
C LEU A 140 15.22 10.15 -3.11
N ARG A 141 14.76 8.91 -2.90
CA ARG A 141 14.90 7.84 -3.89
C ARG A 141 13.83 7.95 -4.97
N LYS A 142 14.21 7.56 -6.19
CA LYS A 142 13.32 7.42 -7.33
C LYS A 142 13.53 6.05 -7.92
N SER A 143 12.46 5.46 -8.44
CA SER A 143 12.59 4.23 -9.21
C SER A 143 13.47 4.45 -10.44
N PRO A 144 14.38 3.52 -10.78
CA PRO A 144 15.18 3.59 -12.00
C PRO A 144 14.35 3.46 -13.27
N THR A 145 13.11 2.94 -13.19
CA THR A 145 12.18 2.82 -14.32
C THR A 145 11.11 3.92 -14.32
N LEU A 146 11.20 4.91 -13.43
CA LEU A 146 10.31 6.07 -13.45
C LEU A 146 10.48 6.87 -14.75
N GLY A 147 9.38 7.08 -15.45
CA GLY A 147 9.33 7.73 -16.76
C GLY A 147 9.83 6.86 -17.90
N ALA A 148 9.96 5.53 -17.71
CA ALA A 148 10.41 4.63 -18.76
C ALA A 148 9.46 4.72 -19.96
N ALA A 149 10.02 5.08 -21.12
CA ALA A 149 9.26 5.14 -22.35
C ALA A 149 8.79 3.73 -22.74
N ALA A 150 7.57 3.65 -23.26
CA ALA A 150 7.05 2.42 -23.84
C ALA A 150 8.00 1.93 -24.94
N PRO A 151 8.50 0.68 -24.88
CA PRO A 151 9.41 0.16 -25.89
C PRO A 151 8.70 -0.02 -27.23
N SER A 152 9.49 -0.18 -28.30
CA SER A 152 8.92 -0.45 -29.63
C SER A 152 8.03 -1.69 -29.62
N GLY A 153 6.81 -1.55 -30.13
CA GLY A 153 5.81 -2.63 -30.15
C GLY A 153 4.96 -2.75 -28.87
N ALA A 154 5.19 -1.90 -27.87
CA ALA A 154 4.32 -1.81 -26.71
C ALA A 154 2.96 -1.20 -27.06
N ILE A 155 1.93 -1.66 -26.35
CA ILE A 155 0.63 -1.02 -26.29
C ILE A 155 0.68 0.00 -25.17
N VAL A 156 0.54 1.28 -25.51
CA VAL A 156 0.40 2.37 -24.53
C VAL A 156 -1.05 2.38 -24.05
N LEU A 157 -1.26 2.01 -22.79
CA LEU A 157 -2.58 2.04 -22.16
C LEU A 157 -2.91 3.43 -21.62
N PHE A 158 -1.91 4.17 -21.11
CA PHE A 158 -2.12 5.52 -20.61
C PHE A 158 -0.81 6.32 -20.56
N ASP A 159 -0.79 7.48 -21.23
CA ASP A 159 0.31 8.44 -21.25
C ASP A 159 -0.11 9.85 -20.78
N GLY A 160 -1.33 9.99 -20.26
CA GLY A 160 -1.92 11.27 -19.85
C GLY A 160 -2.68 12.02 -20.95
N THR A 161 -2.83 11.46 -22.15
CA THR A 161 -3.55 12.13 -23.24
C THR A 161 -5.06 11.88 -23.21
N ASN A 162 -5.49 10.63 -23.01
CA ASN A 162 -6.90 10.23 -23.03
C ASN A 162 -7.12 8.91 -22.24
N LEU A 163 -8.37 8.44 -22.20
CA LEU A 163 -8.78 7.18 -21.57
C LEU A 163 -9.32 6.16 -22.59
N ASP A 164 -8.88 6.23 -23.85
CA ASP A 164 -9.50 5.45 -24.95
C ASP A 164 -9.29 3.94 -24.80
N GLU A 165 -8.20 3.51 -24.15
CA GLU A 165 -7.93 2.10 -23.84
C GLU A 165 -8.68 1.58 -22.59
N TRP A 166 -9.45 2.44 -21.91
CA TRP A 166 -10.13 2.13 -20.65
C TRP A 166 -11.65 2.11 -20.76
N GLU A 167 -12.28 1.22 -20.01
CA GLU A 167 -13.73 1.06 -19.95
C GLU A 167 -14.44 2.31 -19.39
N PRO A 168 -15.71 2.56 -19.77
CA PRO A 168 -16.49 3.67 -19.23
C PRO A 168 -16.54 3.67 -17.70
N GLY A 169 -16.18 4.80 -17.10
CA GLY A 169 -16.13 4.98 -15.65
C GLY A 169 -14.73 5.21 -15.10
N ALA A 170 -13.68 4.92 -15.88
CA ALA A 170 -12.33 5.40 -15.60
C ALA A 170 -12.31 6.93 -15.54
N ARG A 171 -11.48 7.48 -14.66
CA ARG A 171 -11.39 8.93 -14.40
C ARG A 171 -9.96 9.40 -14.52
N MET A 172 -9.79 10.59 -15.09
CA MET A 172 -8.52 11.29 -15.19
C MET A 172 -8.59 12.59 -14.41
N THR A 173 -7.58 12.87 -13.60
CA THR A 173 -7.45 14.12 -12.84
C THR A 173 -6.98 15.27 -13.73
N GLU A 174 -7.05 16.50 -13.23
CA GLU A 174 -6.52 17.69 -13.93
C GLU A 174 -5.01 17.58 -14.20
N ASN A 175 -4.28 16.86 -13.33
CA ASN A 175 -2.86 16.55 -13.50
C ASN A 175 -2.59 15.45 -14.54
N LYS A 176 -3.61 14.98 -15.26
CA LYS A 176 -3.54 13.93 -16.27
C LYS A 176 -3.07 12.58 -15.72
N TRP A 177 -3.58 12.22 -14.55
CA TRP A 177 -3.37 10.89 -13.94
C TRP A 177 -4.68 10.14 -13.88
N ILE A 178 -4.65 8.82 -14.03
CA ILE A 178 -5.80 7.98 -13.67
C ILE A 178 -5.91 7.99 -12.14
N THR A 179 -7.14 8.09 -11.62
CA THR A 179 -7.42 7.95 -10.18
C THR A 179 -8.13 6.63 -9.89
N SER A 180 -7.82 5.97 -8.78
CA SER A 180 -8.53 4.80 -8.26
C SER A 180 -9.91 5.13 -7.68
N GLU A 181 -10.35 6.38 -7.72
CA GLU A 181 -11.68 6.73 -7.23
C GLU A 181 -12.83 6.16 -8.07
N GLY A 182 -14.01 6.05 -7.46
CA GLY A 182 -15.21 5.58 -8.14
C GLY A 182 -15.13 4.07 -8.39
N LYS A 183 -15.07 3.67 -9.67
CA LYS A 183 -15.06 2.25 -10.09
C LYS A 183 -13.66 1.74 -10.43
N GLY A 184 -12.63 2.58 -10.30
CA GLY A 184 -11.28 2.27 -10.75
C GLY A 184 -11.20 2.36 -12.27
N ALA A 185 -10.20 1.71 -12.86
CA ALA A 185 -9.99 1.73 -14.31
C ALA A 185 -9.66 0.33 -14.83
N THR A 186 -10.45 -0.16 -15.79
CA THR A 186 -10.24 -1.47 -16.43
C THR A 186 -9.93 -1.27 -17.90
N THR A 187 -8.94 -1.96 -18.45
CA THR A 187 -8.65 -1.89 -19.88
C THR A 187 -9.73 -2.57 -20.72
N LYS A 188 -10.06 -2.00 -21.88
CA LYS A 188 -10.96 -2.61 -22.88
C LYS A 188 -10.35 -3.86 -23.51
N ARG A 189 -9.04 -3.79 -23.79
CA ARG A 189 -8.27 -4.92 -24.30
C ARG A 189 -8.10 -5.98 -23.23
N LYS A 190 -7.94 -7.21 -23.69
CA LYS A 190 -7.73 -8.41 -22.90
C LYS A 190 -6.39 -8.99 -23.29
N PHE A 191 -5.64 -9.48 -22.31
CA PHE A 191 -4.27 -9.93 -22.50
C PHE A 191 -4.09 -11.33 -21.94
N GLU A 192 -3.20 -12.10 -22.53
CA GLU A 192 -2.73 -13.37 -21.98
C GLU A 192 -1.38 -13.17 -21.28
N ASP A 193 -0.28 -13.49 -21.94
CA ASP A 193 1.07 -13.28 -21.42
C ASP A 193 1.58 -11.89 -21.79
N PHE A 194 2.21 -11.19 -20.85
CA PHE A 194 2.74 -9.85 -21.10
C PHE A 194 3.83 -9.43 -20.12
N THR A 195 4.59 -8.42 -20.51
CA THR A 195 5.33 -7.55 -19.58
C THR A 195 4.59 -6.23 -19.44
N LEU A 196 4.34 -5.75 -18.23
CA LEU A 196 3.58 -4.54 -17.91
C LEU A 196 4.44 -3.56 -17.11
N HIS A 197 4.39 -2.28 -17.47
CA HIS A 197 4.89 -1.17 -16.67
C HIS A 197 3.72 -0.34 -16.16
N VAL A 198 3.74 0.00 -14.87
CA VAL A 198 2.78 0.89 -14.21
C VAL A 198 3.53 1.82 -13.28
N GLU A 199 3.31 3.13 -13.40
CA GLU A 199 3.68 4.07 -12.36
C GLU A 199 2.48 4.42 -11.50
N PHE A 200 2.68 4.47 -10.19
CA PHE A 200 1.63 4.83 -9.23
C PHE A 200 2.14 5.76 -8.14
N MET A 201 1.22 6.55 -7.58
CA MET A 201 1.45 7.43 -6.44
C MET A 201 0.34 7.24 -5.43
N ILE A 202 0.72 6.99 -4.19
CA ILE A 202 -0.20 6.77 -3.07
C ILE A 202 -0.46 8.12 -2.40
N SER A 203 -1.74 8.47 -2.20
CA SER A 203 -2.09 9.70 -1.47
C SER A 203 -1.55 9.68 -0.04
N TYR A 204 -1.32 10.86 0.54
CA TYR A 204 -0.91 10.98 1.93
C TYR A 204 -2.16 11.15 2.80
N MET A 205 -2.30 10.25 3.79
CA MET A 205 -3.41 10.20 4.73
C MET A 205 -2.87 9.77 6.11
N PRO A 206 -2.13 10.63 6.82
CA PRO A 206 -1.35 10.24 8.00
C PRO A 206 -2.23 9.77 9.16
N GLU A 207 -3.47 10.24 9.24
CA GLU A 207 -4.42 9.84 10.27
C GLU A 207 -5.04 8.44 10.01
N THR A 208 -4.68 7.79 8.90
CA THR A 208 -5.17 6.46 8.53
C THR A 208 -4.11 5.40 8.76
N GLN A 209 -4.20 4.74 9.91
CA GLN A 209 -3.19 3.76 10.32
C GLN A 209 -3.61 2.32 10.04
N SER A 210 -4.90 2.09 9.75
CA SER A 210 -5.46 0.75 9.62
C SER A 210 -5.30 0.26 8.20
N ILE A 211 -5.05 -1.04 8.01
CA ILE A 211 -5.07 -1.65 6.68
C ILE A 211 -6.40 -1.40 5.93
N TYR A 212 -7.49 -1.14 6.66
CA TYR A 212 -8.81 -0.85 6.11
C TYR A 212 -9.06 0.64 5.81
N GLN A 213 -8.13 1.53 6.18
CA GLN A 213 -8.29 2.98 6.07
C GLN A 213 -7.14 3.65 5.31
N ARG A 214 -5.97 3.00 5.28
CA ARG A 214 -4.83 3.44 4.48
C ARG A 214 -5.21 3.54 3.00
N PRO A 215 -4.63 4.47 2.24
CA PRO A 215 -4.85 4.53 0.81
C PRO A 215 -4.51 3.19 0.15
N ASN A 216 -5.51 2.61 -0.53
CA ASN A 216 -5.51 1.23 -0.99
C ASN A 216 -6.01 1.17 -2.44
N SER A 217 -5.34 0.38 -3.25
CA SER A 217 -5.67 0.02 -4.63
C SER A 217 -4.94 -1.28 -4.97
N GLY A 218 -4.92 -1.67 -6.24
CA GLY A 218 -4.23 -2.87 -6.67
C GLY A 218 -4.12 -2.89 -8.19
N VAL A 219 -3.05 -3.51 -8.69
CA VAL A 219 -2.87 -3.80 -10.11
C VAL A 219 -3.27 -5.26 -10.34
N TYR A 220 -4.47 -5.46 -10.87
CA TYR A 220 -4.98 -6.80 -11.17
C TYR A 220 -4.57 -7.24 -12.56
N LEU A 221 -3.76 -8.29 -12.62
CA LEU A 221 -3.39 -9.01 -13.83
C LEU A 221 -4.57 -9.86 -14.28
N GLN A 222 -5.02 -9.68 -15.52
CA GLN A 222 -6.24 -10.29 -16.07
C GLN A 222 -7.52 -10.01 -15.23
N GLN A 223 -7.56 -8.93 -14.45
CA GLN A 223 -8.63 -8.67 -13.47
C GLN A 223 -8.75 -9.77 -12.40
N ARG A 224 -7.74 -10.65 -12.24
CA ARG A 224 -7.81 -11.84 -11.36
C ARG A 224 -6.79 -11.82 -10.25
N TYR A 225 -5.57 -11.39 -10.55
CA TYR A 225 -4.43 -11.58 -9.67
C TYR A 225 -3.86 -10.22 -9.29
N GLU A 226 -4.04 -9.84 -8.04
CA GLU A 226 -3.66 -8.53 -7.53
C GLU A 226 -2.20 -8.49 -7.10
N ILE A 227 -1.45 -7.57 -7.71
CA ILE A 227 -0.26 -7.00 -7.09
C ILE A 227 -0.71 -5.78 -6.30
N GLN A 228 -0.56 -5.86 -4.98
CA GLN A 228 -1.18 -4.92 -4.05
C GLN A 228 -0.59 -3.51 -4.15
N VAL A 229 -1.41 -2.48 -3.96
CA VAL A 229 -0.98 -1.09 -3.76
C VAL A 229 -1.58 -0.56 -2.46
N LEU A 230 -0.74 -0.36 -1.44
CA LEU A 230 -1.16 0.12 -0.12
C LEU A 230 -0.11 1.09 0.44
N ASP A 231 -0.50 2.07 1.26
CA ASP A 231 0.47 2.90 2.00
C ASP A 231 1.26 2.06 3.02
N SER A 232 2.27 1.32 2.58
CA SER A 232 3.07 0.45 3.43
C SER A 232 4.41 1.06 3.84
N PHE A 233 4.64 2.35 3.59
CA PHE A 233 5.90 3.00 3.97
C PHE A 233 6.08 3.01 5.49
N GLY A 234 7.26 2.61 6.00
CA GLY A 234 7.55 2.57 7.45
C GLY A 234 6.70 1.55 8.22
N ILE A 235 6.39 0.41 7.58
CA ILE A 235 5.66 -0.70 8.16
C ILE A 235 6.41 -2.00 7.85
N ILE A 236 6.44 -2.94 8.81
CA ILE A 236 6.97 -4.28 8.56
C ILE A 236 5.98 -5.04 7.69
N GLU A 237 6.51 -5.67 6.65
CA GLU A 237 5.73 -6.41 5.67
C GLU A 237 4.75 -7.42 6.31
N GLY A 238 3.49 -7.32 5.89
CA GLY A 238 2.44 -8.29 6.13
C GLY A 238 1.85 -8.80 4.82
N VAL A 239 0.95 -9.78 4.92
CA VAL A 239 0.30 -10.44 3.78
C VAL A 239 -0.66 -9.54 2.97
N HIS A 240 -0.77 -8.27 3.35
CA HIS A 240 -1.67 -7.27 2.75
C HIS A 240 -0.95 -6.01 2.26
N ASP A 241 0.37 -5.94 2.39
CA ASP A 241 1.12 -4.70 2.13
C ASP A 241 1.53 -4.50 0.67
N CYS A 242 1.95 -3.29 0.32
CA CYS A 242 2.31 -2.91 -1.03
C CYS A 242 3.32 -3.88 -1.65
N GLY A 243 3.01 -4.38 -2.84
CA GLY A 243 3.87 -5.29 -3.60
C GLY A 243 3.66 -6.77 -3.31
N VAL A 244 2.76 -7.15 -2.38
CA VAL A 244 2.37 -8.55 -2.23
C VAL A 244 1.59 -9.05 -3.44
N LEU A 245 1.77 -10.34 -3.78
CA LEU A 245 0.75 -11.08 -4.50
C LEU A 245 -0.35 -11.40 -3.48
N TYR A 246 -1.45 -10.65 -3.55
CA TYR A 246 -2.37 -10.49 -2.43
C TYR A 246 -2.90 -11.82 -1.87
N ALA A 247 -2.73 -12.00 -0.55
CA ALA A 247 -3.09 -13.20 0.20
C ALA A 247 -2.38 -14.50 -0.24
N GLN A 248 -1.27 -14.42 -0.99
CA GLN A 248 -0.53 -15.60 -1.46
C GLN A 248 0.99 -15.51 -1.19
N VAL A 249 1.65 -14.43 -1.61
CA VAL A 249 3.10 -14.28 -1.48
C VAL A 249 3.47 -12.89 -0.99
N THR A 250 4.16 -12.85 0.16
CA THR A 250 4.75 -11.63 0.72
C THR A 250 6.22 -11.54 0.25
N PRO A 251 6.67 -10.42 -0.34
CA PRO A 251 8.07 -10.14 -0.59
C PRO A 251 8.88 -10.19 0.72
N THR A 252 10.21 -10.32 0.60
CA THR A 252 11.13 -10.26 1.76
C THR A 252 11.67 -8.86 2.05
N VAL A 253 11.29 -7.89 1.22
CA VAL A 253 11.70 -6.49 1.34
C VAL A 253 10.51 -5.61 0.98
N ASN A 254 10.08 -4.79 1.94
CA ASN A 254 9.17 -3.69 1.69
C ASN A 254 9.88 -2.56 0.92
N MET A 255 9.56 -2.45 -0.37
CA MET A 255 10.11 -1.44 -1.28
C MET A 255 9.23 -0.21 -1.46
N CYS A 256 8.19 -0.04 -0.63
CA CYS A 256 7.29 1.10 -0.72
C CYS A 256 8.02 2.38 -0.29
N PHE A 257 8.09 3.35 -1.20
CA PHE A 257 8.54 4.71 -0.90
C PHE A 257 7.46 5.51 -0.14
N PRO A 258 7.83 6.64 0.49
CA PRO A 258 6.87 7.52 1.16
C PRO A 258 5.71 7.93 0.25
N THR A 259 4.53 8.14 0.82
CA THR A 259 3.36 8.68 0.11
C THR A 259 3.69 10.00 -0.60
N LEU A 260 2.96 10.29 -1.67
CA LEU A 260 3.22 11.38 -2.63
C LEU A 260 4.55 11.25 -3.39
N THR A 261 5.17 10.07 -3.37
CA THR A 261 6.29 9.69 -4.26
C THR A 261 5.77 8.77 -5.36
N TRP A 262 6.19 9.02 -6.60
CA TRP A 262 5.92 8.10 -7.71
C TRP A 262 6.78 6.86 -7.60
N GLN A 263 6.12 5.72 -7.77
CA GLN A 263 6.67 4.37 -7.66
C GLN A 263 6.37 3.58 -8.93
N THR A 264 7.11 2.50 -9.17
CA THR A 264 6.89 1.67 -10.36
C THR A 264 6.73 0.20 -10.02
N TYR A 265 5.84 -0.45 -10.79
CA TYR A 265 5.85 -1.88 -11.00
C TYR A 265 6.24 -2.20 -12.42
N ASP A 266 7.25 -3.05 -12.57
CA ASP A 266 7.59 -3.74 -13.81
C ASP A 266 7.28 -5.23 -13.60
N ILE A 267 6.27 -5.75 -14.30
CA ILE A 267 5.69 -7.06 -14.07
C ILE A 267 5.87 -7.93 -15.31
N ASP A 268 6.56 -9.07 -15.19
CA ASP A 268 6.46 -10.15 -16.17
C ASP A 268 5.36 -11.11 -15.73
N PHE A 269 4.38 -11.35 -16.58
CA PHE A 269 3.25 -12.21 -16.29
C PHE A 269 3.13 -13.31 -17.35
N THR A 270 2.81 -14.52 -16.87
CA THR A 270 2.46 -15.68 -17.68
C THR A 270 1.10 -16.17 -17.20
N ALA A 271 0.11 -16.19 -18.09
CA ALA A 271 -1.23 -16.60 -17.73
C ALA A 271 -1.30 -18.10 -17.38
N ALA A 272 -2.34 -18.47 -16.63
CA ALA A 272 -2.66 -19.87 -16.40
C ALA A 272 -2.94 -20.59 -17.73
N ARG A 273 -2.57 -21.87 -17.82
CA ARG A 273 -2.82 -22.70 -19.01
C ARG A 273 -3.97 -23.65 -18.78
N TRP A 274 -4.66 -23.96 -19.88
CA TRP A 274 -5.91 -24.71 -19.87
C TRP A 274 -5.89 -25.76 -20.98
N ASP A 275 -6.57 -26.89 -20.77
CA ASP A 275 -6.82 -27.86 -21.82
C ASP A 275 -8.05 -27.47 -22.67
N ALA A 276 -8.30 -28.23 -23.75
CA ALA A 276 -9.44 -27.99 -24.63
C ALA A 276 -10.81 -28.24 -23.95
N ALA A 277 -10.84 -28.93 -22.81
CA ALA A 277 -12.04 -29.14 -21.99
C ALA A 277 -12.25 -28.01 -20.97
N GLY A 278 -11.33 -27.03 -20.90
CA GLY A 278 -11.39 -25.90 -19.98
C GLY A 278 -10.87 -26.21 -18.57
N ASN A 279 -10.12 -27.31 -18.38
CA ASN A 279 -9.48 -27.60 -17.09
C ASN A 279 -8.12 -26.89 -17.01
N LYS A 280 -7.81 -26.31 -15.85
CA LYS A 280 -6.51 -25.68 -15.59
C LYS A 280 -5.42 -26.75 -15.59
N THR A 281 -4.41 -26.59 -16.44
CA THR A 281 -3.26 -27.49 -16.56
C THR A 281 -1.99 -26.92 -15.93
N LYS A 282 -1.87 -25.59 -15.87
CA LYS A 282 -0.79 -24.89 -15.16
C LYS A 282 -1.30 -23.59 -14.54
N ASN A 283 -0.79 -23.26 -13.36
CA ASN A 283 -1.03 -21.97 -12.73
C ASN A 283 -0.35 -20.83 -13.50
N GLY A 284 -0.89 -19.63 -13.36
CA GLY A 284 -0.22 -18.42 -13.82
C GLY A 284 1.01 -18.13 -12.96
N ARG A 285 1.94 -17.35 -13.49
CA ARG A 285 3.17 -16.97 -12.78
C ARG A 285 3.53 -15.51 -13.02
N CYS A 286 4.20 -14.90 -12.07
CA CYS A 286 4.70 -13.54 -12.26
C CYS A 286 6.05 -13.28 -11.61
N THR A 287 6.80 -12.36 -12.21
CA THR A 287 7.93 -11.66 -11.59
C THR A 287 7.54 -10.21 -11.44
N VAL A 288 7.77 -9.62 -10.27
CA VAL A 288 7.50 -8.20 -10.00
C VAL A 288 8.79 -7.54 -9.55
N LYS A 289 9.16 -6.47 -10.27
CA LYS A 289 10.13 -5.49 -9.78
C LYS A 289 9.38 -4.29 -9.23
N PHE A 290 9.58 -4.03 -7.95
CA PHE A 290 9.04 -2.86 -7.26
C PHE A 290 10.16 -1.83 -7.11
N ASN A 291 10.01 -0.66 -7.75
CA ASN A 291 11.02 0.39 -7.76
C ASN A 291 12.39 -0.12 -8.25
N GLY A 292 12.38 -1.02 -9.24
CA GLY A 292 13.57 -1.64 -9.82
C GLY A 292 14.16 -2.83 -9.07
N VAL A 293 13.68 -3.14 -7.86
CA VAL A 293 14.12 -4.29 -7.06
C VAL A 293 13.16 -5.46 -7.30
N THR A 294 13.67 -6.64 -7.67
CA THR A 294 12.84 -7.85 -7.76
C THR A 294 12.34 -8.24 -6.38
N THR A 295 11.04 -8.09 -6.14
CA THR A 295 10.37 -8.40 -4.87
C THR A 295 9.58 -9.70 -4.92
N LEU A 296 9.12 -10.09 -6.11
CA LEU A 296 8.57 -11.41 -6.42
C LEU A 296 9.34 -11.94 -7.62
N ASP A 297 9.93 -13.14 -7.49
CA ASP A 297 10.74 -13.76 -8.53
C ASP A 297 10.06 -15.04 -9.02
N ASP A 298 9.49 -14.99 -10.21
CA ASP A 298 8.86 -16.12 -10.89
C ASP A 298 7.90 -16.91 -9.97
N VAL A 299 7.05 -16.22 -9.22
CA VAL A 299 6.16 -16.85 -8.24
C VAL A 299 4.95 -17.49 -8.90
N GLU A 300 4.52 -18.64 -8.39
CA GLU A 300 3.29 -19.30 -8.84
C GLU A 300 2.05 -18.64 -8.23
N ILE A 301 1.02 -18.41 -9.04
CA ILE A 301 -0.25 -17.82 -8.64
C ILE A 301 -1.28 -18.94 -8.53
N LEU A 302 -1.68 -19.28 -7.30
CA LEU A 302 -2.45 -20.49 -7.00
C LEU A 302 -3.91 -20.40 -7.48
N HIS A 303 -4.50 -19.21 -7.34
CA HIS A 303 -5.88 -18.91 -7.72
C HIS A 303 -6.10 -17.39 -7.86
N SER A 304 -7.27 -16.96 -8.35
CA SER A 304 -7.69 -15.54 -8.30
C SER A 304 -7.56 -14.97 -6.88
N THR A 305 -7.06 -13.75 -6.76
CA THR A 305 -7.01 -13.03 -5.47
C THR A 305 -8.42 -12.50 -5.12
N PRO A 306 -8.71 -12.24 -3.83
CA PRO A 306 -9.92 -11.53 -3.43
C PRO A 306 -10.13 -10.25 -4.26
N GLY A 307 -11.39 -9.91 -4.58
CA GLY A 307 -11.72 -8.78 -5.44
C GLY A 307 -11.57 -9.05 -6.95
N GLY A 308 -10.85 -10.11 -7.34
CA GLY A 308 -10.67 -10.51 -8.73
C GLY A 308 -11.80 -11.40 -9.27
N ILE A 309 -11.93 -11.45 -10.58
CA ILE A 309 -12.86 -12.38 -11.26
C ILE A 309 -12.29 -13.81 -11.30
N LYS A 310 -13.17 -14.82 -11.27
CA LYS A 310 -12.82 -16.26 -11.26
C LYS A 310 -12.01 -16.69 -12.48
N GLU A 311 -10.87 -17.35 -12.28
CA GLU A 311 -10.02 -17.95 -13.33
C GLU A 311 -10.84 -18.64 -14.44
N SER A 312 -10.44 -18.41 -15.69
CA SER A 312 -11.01 -19.03 -16.89
C SER A 312 -9.95 -19.11 -18.00
N PRO A 313 -10.16 -19.96 -19.03
CA PRO A 313 -9.31 -19.97 -20.22
C PRO A 313 -9.30 -18.66 -21.01
N GLU A 314 -10.35 -17.85 -20.87
CA GLU A 314 -10.44 -16.57 -21.57
C GLU A 314 -9.51 -15.50 -20.99
N PRO A 315 -8.80 -14.73 -21.84
CA PRO A 315 -8.00 -13.59 -21.39
C PRO A 315 -8.89 -12.48 -20.83
N ALA A 316 -8.30 -11.60 -20.04
CA ALA A 316 -8.97 -10.45 -19.44
C ALA A 316 -8.02 -9.25 -19.33
N GLY A 317 -8.58 -8.09 -19.01
CA GLY A 317 -7.83 -6.82 -19.00
C GLY A 317 -6.98 -6.59 -17.75
N ILE A 318 -6.31 -5.44 -17.70
CA ILE A 318 -5.70 -4.92 -16.47
C ILE A 318 -6.77 -4.13 -15.71
N TYR A 319 -6.85 -4.30 -14.39
CA TYR A 319 -7.73 -3.50 -13.54
C TYR A 319 -6.94 -2.79 -12.45
N LEU A 320 -7.08 -1.46 -12.40
CA LEU A 320 -6.57 -0.58 -11.37
C LEU A 320 -7.69 -0.36 -10.35
N GLN A 321 -7.54 -0.99 -9.18
CA GLN A 321 -8.64 -1.18 -8.23
C GLN A 321 -9.10 0.11 -7.57
N ALA A 322 -10.43 0.29 -7.44
CA ALA A 322 -10.99 1.24 -6.50
C ALA A 322 -11.19 0.64 -5.12
N HIS A 323 -10.63 1.27 -4.09
CA HIS A 323 -10.78 0.84 -2.69
C HIS A 323 -10.95 2.02 -1.71
N GLY A 324 -11.79 2.98 -2.09
CA GLY A 324 -12.28 4.04 -1.18
C GLY A 324 -11.33 5.22 -0.94
N HIS A 325 -10.06 5.10 -1.32
CA HIS A 325 -9.06 6.14 -1.15
C HIS A 325 -8.25 6.34 -2.45
N PRO A 326 -7.87 7.57 -2.80
CA PRO A 326 -7.24 7.84 -4.08
C PRO A 326 -5.78 7.36 -4.10
N VAL A 327 -5.49 6.61 -5.14
CA VAL A 327 -4.17 6.26 -5.66
C VAL A 327 -4.18 6.72 -7.10
N PHE A 328 -3.06 7.27 -7.55
CA PHE A 328 -2.94 7.85 -8.88
C PHE A 328 -2.02 6.99 -9.74
N PHE A 329 -2.33 6.89 -11.03
CA PHE A 329 -1.56 6.10 -11.99
C PHE A 329 -1.19 6.94 -13.21
N LYS A 330 0.01 6.71 -13.74
CA LYS A 330 0.47 7.28 -15.00
C LYS A 330 1.42 6.32 -15.72
N ASN A 331 1.77 6.65 -16.96
CA ASN A 331 2.72 5.90 -17.78
C ASN A 331 2.49 4.38 -17.70
N VAL A 332 1.37 3.95 -18.27
CA VAL A 332 0.96 2.55 -18.27
C VAL A 332 1.11 2.00 -19.67
N TRP A 333 1.94 0.99 -19.84
CA TRP A 333 2.14 0.32 -21.13
C TRP A 333 2.47 -1.15 -20.92
N LEU A 334 2.16 -1.99 -21.91
CA LEU A 334 2.53 -3.40 -21.88
C LEU A 334 3.07 -3.89 -23.22
N VAL A 335 3.80 -5.00 -23.19
CA VAL A 335 4.24 -5.76 -24.35
C VAL A 335 3.68 -7.17 -24.24
N GLU A 336 2.86 -7.59 -25.19
CA GLU A 336 2.37 -8.98 -25.24
C GLU A 336 3.53 -9.93 -25.57
N LYS A 337 3.60 -11.05 -24.84
CA LYS A 337 4.56 -12.13 -25.09
C LYS A 337 3.96 -13.06 -26.13
N LYS A 338 4.72 -13.35 -27.18
CA LYS A 338 4.30 -14.22 -28.29
C LYS A 338 4.62 -15.68 -28.04
#